data_AF-A0A4R0QZH1-F1
#
_entry.id   AF-A0A4R0QZH1-F1
#
_cell.length_a   1.000
_cell.length_b   1.000
_cell.length_c   1.000
_cell.angle_alpha   90.00
_cell.angle_beta   90.00
_cell.angle_gamma   90.00
#
_symmetry.space_group_name_H-M   'P 1'
#
loop_
_entity.id
_entity.type
_entity.pdbx_description
1 polymer ?
#
loop_
_entity_poly.entity_id
_entity_poly.type
_entity_poly.pdbx_seq_one_letter_code
_entity_poly.pdbx_strand_id
1 'polypeptide(L)' 'MESSPQQDPGTSADLATLIAKLDQDRAWLLEQIDRGRWAELRLDLAALERELGQLLVKAAERLETDGGRS' A
#
# COMPACT_ATOMS: atom_id res chain seq x y z
N MET A 1 14.29 12.60 -32.34
CA MET A 1 12.98 12.21 -31.78
C MET A 1 13.27 11.29 -30.62
N GLU A 2 13.31 11.84 -29.41
CA GLU A 2 13.56 11.04 -28.20
C GLU A 2 12.30 10.24 -27.88
N SER A 3 12.45 8.93 -27.80
CA SER A 3 11.38 8.00 -27.44
C SER A 3 10.89 8.30 -26.03
N SER A 4 9.64 8.73 -25.90
CA SER A 4 8.97 8.84 -24.61
C SER A 4 8.94 7.48 -23.91
N PRO A 5 9.14 7.40 -22.58
CA PRO A 5 8.93 6.16 -21.85
C PRO A 5 7.43 5.83 -21.90
N GLN A 6 7.08 4.90 -22.78
CA GLN A 6 5.75 4.31 -22.83
C GLN A 6 5.52 3.61 -21.48
N GLN A 7 4.70 4.21 -20.61
CA GLN A 7 4.32 3.57 -19.36
C GLN A 7 3.47 2.35 -19.70
N ASP A 8 3.96 1.15 -19.37
CA ASP A 8 3.25 -0.09 -19.60
C ASP A 8 1.99 -0.15 -18.72
N PRO A 9 0.79 -0.23 -19.30
CA PRO A 9 -0.46 -0.25 -18.53
C PRO A 9 -0.57 -1.49 -17.61
N GLY A 10 0.18 -2.56 -17.89
CA GLY A 10 0.27 -3.75 -17.02
C GLY A 10 0.88 -3.46 -15.65
N THR A 11 1.89 -2.58 -15.59
CA THR A 11 2.58 -2.24 -14.33
C THR A 11 1.67 -1.47 -13.37
N SER A 12 0.78 -0.62 -13.91
CA SER A 12 -0.15 0.19 -13.12
C SER A 12 -1.27 -0.68 -12.50
N ALA A 13 -1.79 -1.65 -13.26
CA ALA A 13 -2.77 -2.62 -12.77
C ALA A 13 -2.18 -3.58 -11.71
N ASP A 14 -0.94 -4.02 -11.90
CA ASP A 14 -0.22 -4.85 -10.93
C ASP A 14 0.05 -4.10 -9.62
N LEU A 15 0.42 -2.81 -9.73
CA LEU A 15 0.62 -1.95 -8.56
C LEU A 15 -0.68 -1.71 -7.79
N ALA A 16 -1.80 -1.43 -8.48
CA ALA A 16 -3.11 -1.29 -7.85
C ALA A 16 -3.49 -2.56 -7.06
N THR A 17 -3.28 -3.73 -7.66
CA THR A 17 -3.52 -5.02 -7.03
C THR A 17 -2.64 -5.24 -5.81
N LEU A 18 -1.37 -4.85 -5.88
CA LEU A 18 -0.43 -4.95 -4.76
C LEU A 18 -0.85 -4.03 -3.60
N ILE A 19 -1.23 -2.79 -3.88
CA ILE A 19 -1.71 -1.84 -2.87
C ILE A 19 -2.93 -2.42 -2.14
N ALA A 20 -3.89 -2.99 -2.87
CA ALA A 20 -5.09 -3.59 -2.28
C ALA A 20 -4.76 -4.79 -1.36
N LYS A 21 -3.83 -5.66 -1.77
CA LYS A 21 -3.39 -6.80 -0.94
C LYS A 21 -2.71 -6.34 0.35
N LEU A 22 -1.80 -5.38 0.25
CA LEU A 22 -1.11 -4.83 1.41
C LEU A 22 -2.06 -4.13 2.38
N ASP A 23 -3.10 -3.45 1.87
CA ASP A 23 -4.12 -2.85 2.73
C ASP A 23 -4.95 -3.89 3.48
N GLN A 24 -5.28 -5.00 2.81
CA GLN A 24 -5.95 -6.13 3.45
C GLN A 24 -5.08 -6.78 4.54
N ASP A 25 -3.80 -7.00 4.26
CA ASP A 25 -2.85 -7.57 5.23
C ASP A 25 -2.65 -6.62 6.43
N ARG A 26 -2.57 -5.30 6.18
CA ARG A 26 -2.51 -4.27 7.23
C ARG A 26 -3.75 -4.32 8.13
N ALA A 27 -4.95 -4.37 7.54
CA ALA A 27 -6.20 -4.45 8.29
C ALA A 27 -6.27 -5.74 9.12
N TRP A 28 -5.83 -6.86 8.55
CA TRP A 28 -5.72 -8.12 9.28
C TRP A 28 -4.78 -7.99 10.47
N LEU A 29 -3.57 -7.44 10.28
CA LEU A 29 -2.59 -7.24 11.35
C LEU A 29 -3.18 -6.42 12.50
N LEU A 30 -3.87 -5.31 12.19
CA LEU A 30 -4.52 -4.47 13.19
C LEU A 30 -5.58 -5.23 14.00
N GLU A 31 -6.43 -6.02 13.35
CA GLU A 31 -7.45 -6.83 14.03
C GLU A 31 -6.80 -7.83 15.01
N GLN A 32 -5.67 -8.42 14.64
CA GLN A 32 -4.97 -9.37 15.52
C GLN A 32 -4.33 -8.68 16.72
N ILE A 33 -3.78 -7.49 16.50
CA ILE A 33 -3.29 -6.64 17.59
C ILE A 33 -4.45 -6.33 18.55
N ASP A 34 -5.61 -5.95 18.05
CA ASP A 34 -6.79 -5.62 18.87
C ASP A 34 -7.32 -6.82 19.65
N ARG A 35 -7.19 -8.03 19.09
CA ARG A 35 -7.48 -9.30 19.79
C ARG A 35 -6.45 -9.67 20.86
N GLY A 36 -5.42 -8.85 21.07
CA GLY A 36 -4.39 -9.07 22.08
C GLY A 36 -3.30 -10.06 21.66
N ARG A 37 -3.18 -10.38 20.36
CA ARG A 37 -2.07 -11.20 19.87
C ARG A 37 -0.77 -10.41 19.94
N TRP A 38 0.34 -11.13 20.14
CA TRP A 38 1.70 -10.57 20.20
C TRP A 38 1.83 -9.40 21.18
N ALA A 39 1.35 -9.60 22.42
CA ALA A 39 1.31 -8.55 23.44
C ALA A 39 2.68 -7.85 23.65
N GLU A 40 3.77 -8.60 23.60
CA GLU A 40 5.14 -8.08 23.75
C GLU A 40 5.58 -7.16 22.60
N LEU A 41 4.99 -7.32 21.41
CA LEU A 41 5.30 -6.54 20.20
C LEU A 41 4.18 -5.59 19.81
N ARG A 42 3.15 -5.43 20.66
CA ARG A 42 1.92 -4.69 20.32
C ARG A 42 2.21 -3.29 19.81
N LEU A 43 3.10 -2.56 20.49
CA LEU A 43 3.42 -1.17 20.17
C LEU A 43 4.21 -1.08 18.85
N ASP A 44 5.18 -1.97 18.66
CA ASP A 44 6.00 -2.00 17.45
C ASP A 44 5.17 -2.39 16.22
N LEU A 45 4.29 -3.39 16.36
CA LEU A 45 3.39 -3.80 15.29
C LEU A 45 2.34 -2.73 14.96
N ALA A 46 1.84 -1.99 15.96
CA ALA A 46 0.94 -0.86 15.73
C ALA A 46 1.67 0.31 15.03
N ALA A 47 2.93 0.57 15.37
CA ALA A 47 3.74 1.56 14.68
C ALA A 47 3.97 1.17 13.22
N LEU A 48 4.35 -0.09 12.97
CA LEU A 48 4.53 -0.64 11.62
C LEU A 48 3.26 -0.58 10.79
N GLU A 49 2.12 -0.98 11.35
CA GLU A 49 0.80 -0.90 10.71
C GLU A 49 0.49 0.54 10.28
N ARG A 50 0.73 1.51 11.17
CA ARG A 50 0.52 2.93 10.88
C ARG A 50 1.44 3.47 9.80
N GLU A 51 2.72 3.10 9.81
CA GLU A 51 3.68 3.48 8.78
C GLU A 51 3.29 2.90 7.41
N LEU A 52 2.88 1.62 7.39
CA LEU A 52 2.36 0.96 6.19
C LEU A 52 1.12 1.68 5.65
N GLY A 53 0.17 2.04 6.52
CA GLY A 53 -1.02 2.80 6.12
C GLY A 53 -0.68 4.13 5.43
N GLN A 54 0.28 4.89 5.97
CA GLN A 54 0.74 6.14 5.34
C GLN A 54 1.40 5.92 3.99
N LEU A 55 2.16 4.83 3.85
CA LEU A 55 2.82 4.48 2.59
C LEU A 55 1.79 4.11 1.51
N LEU A 56 0.78 3.32 1.87
CA LEU A 56 -0.28 2.90 0.95
C LEU A 56 -1.11 4.07 0.43
N VAL A 57 -1.44 5.04 1.30
CA VAL A 57 -2.11 6.28 0.86
C VAL A 57 -1.29 7.01 -0.19
N LYS A 58 0.02 7.23 0.06
CA LYS A 58 0.91 7.90 -0.91
C LYS A 58 1.05 7.12 -2.22
N ALA A 59 1.06 5.79 -2.16
CA ALA A 59 1.15 4.94 -3.35
C ALA A 59 -0.14 5.01 -4.18
N ALA A 60 -1.31 5.02 -3.54
CA ALA A 60 -2.60 5.19 -4.19
C ALA A 60 -2.73 6.58 -4.84
N GLU A 61 -2.35 7.65 -4.12
CA GLU A 61 -2.33 9.01 -4.67
C GLU A 61 -1.45 9.10 -5.93
N ARG A 62 -0.27 8.47 -5.91
CA ARG A 62 0.63 8.43 -7.07
C ARG A 62 -0.01 7.70 -8.25
N LEU A 63 -0.65 6.56 -7.99
CA LEU A 63 -1.34 5.77 -9.02
C LEU A 63 -2.47 6.59 -9.69
N GLU A 64 -3.25 7.32 -8.92
CA GLU A 64 -4.30 8.21 -9.43
C GLU A 64 -3.72 9.35 -10.28
N THR A 65 -2.61 9.97 -9.84
CA THR A 65 -1.95 11.02 -10.62
C THR A 65 -1.31 10.54 -11.92
N ASP A 66 -0.92 9.27 -11.98
CA ASP A 66 -0.34 8.63 -13.18
C ASP A 66 -1.45 8.24 -14.17
N GLY A 67 -2.56 7.69 -13.67
CA GLY A 67 -3.73 7.33 -14.47
C GLY A 67 -4.55 8.53 -14.99
N GLY A 68 -4.55 9.66 -14.28
CA GLY A 68 -5.24 10.89 -14.69
C GLY A 68 -4.45 11.77 -15.68
N ARG A 69 -3.22 11.38 -16.04
CA ARG A 69 -2.35 12.10 -16.98
C ARG A 69 -2.27 11.46 -18.37
N SER A 70 -3.04 10.40 -18.61
CA SER A 70 -3.17 9.72 -19.91
C SER A 70 -4.44 10.11 -20.66
#